data_AF-A0A9J6PFK6-F1
#
_entry.id   AF-A0A9J6PFK6-F1
#
_cell.length_a   1.000
_cell.length_b   1.000
_cell.length_c   1.000
_cell.angle_alpha   90.00
_cell.angle_beta   90.00
_cell.angle_gamma   90.00
#
_symmetry.space_group_name_H-M   'P 1'
#
loop_
_entity.id
_entity.type
_entity.pdbx_description
1 polymer ?
#
loop_
_entity_poly.entity_id
_entity_poly.type
_entity_poly.pdbx_seq_one_letter_code
_entity_poly.pdbx_strand_id
1 'polypeptide(L)'
;MSDAASGTSPVIFVVSKGSGAEHAAEQAATTLKRQLYRTTGADLIAPYAGETSRRVEHQIEIARRDDAILLVQRADPLFGPRVPERLDESEPMMDGRSIARRFAEAGVPVVFALSSEELADSATFGTGWTVLHAD
;
A
#
# COMPACT_ATOMS: atom_id res chain seq x y z
N MET A 1 4.13 -6.48 -34.81
CA MET A 1 2.86 -6.31 -34.07
C MET A 1 3.20 -6.51 -32.61
N SER A 2 3.66 -5.45 -31.94
CA SER A 2 4.01 -5.50 -30.51
C SER A 2 2.88 -4.78 -29.81
N ASP A 3 2.03 -5.56 -29.17
CA ASP A 3 0.95 -5.05 -28.33
C ASP A 3 1.63 -4.46 -27.09
N ALA A 4 1.95 -3.17 -27.16
CA ALA A 4 2.24 -2.40 -25.97
C ALA A 4 0.94 -2.40 -25.18
N ALA A 5 0.78 -3.38 -24.29
CA ALA A 5 -0.17 -3.27 -23.21
C ALA A 5 -0.01 -1.84 -22.69
N SER A 6 -1.06 -1.03 -22.78
CA SER A 6 -1.18 0.20 -22.02
C SER A 6 -1.10 -0.22 -20.57
N GLY A 7 0.13 -0.41 -20.10
CA GLY A 7 0.49 -0.86 -18.79
C GLY A 7 0.14 0.29 -17.90
N THR A 8 -1.10 0.28 -17.41
CA THR A 8 -1.51 1.18 -16.36
C THR A 8 -0.71 0.72 -15.16
N SER A 9 0.50 1.27 -15.00
CA SER A 9 1.29 1.05 -13.82
C SER A 9 0.40 1.48 -12.65
N PRO A 10 0.05 0.55 -11.76
CA PRO A 10 -0.79 0.83 -10.60
C PRO A 10 -0.10 1.95 -9.82
N VAL A 11 -0.79 3.07 -9.66
CA VAL A 11 -0.18 4.23 -9.03
C VAL A 11 -0.16 4.00 -7.53
N ILE A 12 1.05 3.84 -6.99
CA ILE A 12 1.31 3.80 -5.56
C ILE A 12 1.62 5.23 -5.13
N PHE A 13 0.73 5.81 -4.33
CA PHE A 13 0.96 7.12 -3.74
C PHE A 13 1.41 6.96 -2.30
N VAL A 14 2.45 7.70 -1.92
CA VAL A 14 2.90 7.78 -0.53
C VAL A 14 2.84 9.23 -0.08
N VAL A 15 2.19 9.46 1.05
CA VAL A 15 1.80 10.79 1.54
C VAL A 15 2.04 10.91 3.04
N SER A 16 2.41 12.10 3.50
CA SER A 16 2.80 12.27 4.90
C SER A 16 1.59 12.24 5.87
N LYS A 17 1.80 11.73 7.08
CA LYS A 17 0.78 11.57 8.11
C LYS A 17 0.43 12.94 8.68
N GLY A 18 -0.75 13.44 8.31
CA GLY A 18 -1.23 14.79 8.64
C GLY A 18 -1.33 15.71 7.43
N SER A 19 -0.67 15.37 6.31
CA SER A 19 -0.71 16.16 5.07
C SER A 19 -1.70 15.57 4.07
N GLY A 20 -2.98 15.94 4.17
CA GLY A 20 -3.95 15.75 3.07
C GLY A 20 -4.05 14.36 2.44
N ALA A 21 -3.52 13.28 3.04
CA ALA A 21 -3.42 11.95 2.44
C ALA A 21 -4.81 11.39 2.11
N GLU A 22 -5.71 11.61 3.06
CA GLU A 22 -7.13 11.36 2.94
C GLU A 22 -7.75 12.19 1.82
N HIS A 23 -7.46 13.49 1.79
CA HIS A 23 -7.96 14.40 0.75
C HIS A 23 -7.43 14.04 -0.65
N ALA A 24 -6.17 13.64 -0.77
CA ALA A 24 -5.54 13.19 -2.00
C ALA A 24 -6.16 11.87 -2.49
N ALA A 25 -6.41 10.93 -1.58
CA ALA A 25 -7.09 9.68 -1.90
C ALA A 25 -8.55 9.92 -2.31
N GLU A 26 -9.27 10.82 -1.62
CA GLU A 26 -10.62 11.24 -1.97
C GLU A 26 -10.67 11.94 -3.32
N GLN A 27 -9.75 12.87 -3.59
CA GLN A 27 -9.65 13.56 -4.87
C GLN A 27 -9.30 12.60 -5.99
N ALA A 28 -8.38 11.64 -5.76
CA ALA A 28 -8.04 10.60 -6.72
C ALA A 28 -9.25 9.72 -7.03
N ALA A 29 -9.96 9.25 -6.01
CA ALA A 29 -11.15 8.41 -6.15
C ALA A 29 -12.26 9.17 -6.91
N THR A 30 -12.50 10.43 -6.55
CA THR A 30 -13.48 11.30 -7.22
C THR A 30 -13.13 11.53 -8.69
N THR A 31 -11.87 11.87 -8.97
CA THR A 31 -11.38 12.15 -10.33
C THR A 31 -11.46 10.91 -11.21
N LEU A 32 -11.10 9.74 -10.66
CA LEU A 32 -11.13 8.46 -11.37
C LEU A 32 -12.52 7.80 -11.35
N LYS A 33 -13.51 8.37 -10.67
CA LYS A 33 -14.86 7.81 -10.45
C LYS A 33 -14.83 6.40 -9.85
N ARG A 34 -13.91 6.18 -8.92
CA ARG A 34 -13.72 4.93 -8.20
C ARG A 34 -14.19 5.03 -6.76
N GLN A 35 -14.53 3.90 -6.16
CA GLN A 35 -14.79 3.87 -4.72
C GLN A 35 -13.50 4.11 -3.94
N LEU A 36 -13.60 4.67 -2.73
CA LEU A 36 -12.48 4.80 -1.81
C LEU A 36 -12.67 3.86 -0.62
N TYR A 37 -11.80 2.87 -0.51
CA TYR A 37 -11.72 1.98 0.65
C TYR A 37 -10.63 2.43 1.60
N ARG A 38 -10.88 2.21 2.89
CA ARG A 38 -10.03 2.72 3.97
C ARG A 38 -9.69 1.56 4.89
N THR A 39 -8.42 1.45 5.20
CA THR A 39 -7.87 0.48 6.15
C THR A 39 -6.72 1.12 6.91
N THR A 40 -6.17 0.45 7.91
CA THR A 40 -4.95 0.91 8.60
C THR A 40 -3.82 -0.10 8.44
N GLY A 41 -2.57 0.36 8.60
CA GLY A 41 -1.41 -0.52 8.58
C GLY A 41 -1.59 -1.70 9.53
N ALA A 42 -2.07 -1.43 10.76
CA ALA A 42 -2.36 -2.45 11.78
C ALA A 42 -3.40 -3.51 11.35
N ASP A 43 -4.32 -3.17 10.44
CA ASP A 43 -5.32 -4.12 9.95
C ASP A 43 -4.70 -5.10 8.94
N LEU A 44 -3.68 -4.69 8.21
CA LEU A 44 -3.00 -5.52 7.21
C LEU A 44 -1.98 -6.49 7.82
N ILE A 45 -1.31 -6.09 8.90
CA ILE A 45 -0.32 -6.94 9.59
C ILE A 45 -0.96 -7.84 10.64
N ALA A 46 -0.43 -9.05 10.73
CA ALA A 46 -0.77 -10.03 11.75
C ALA A 46 0.50 -10.68 12.33
N PRO A 47 0.51 -11.04 13.63
CA PRO A 47 1.68 -11.63 14.29
C PRO A 47 1.95 -13.09 13.87
N TYR A 48 1.03 -13.70 13.12
CA TYR A 48 1.13 -15.08 12.65
C TYR A 48 1.57 -15.12 11.19
N ALA A 49 2.49 -16.05 10.87
CA ALA A 49 2.94 -16.30 9.50
C ALA A 49 1.74 -16.62 8.59
N GLY A 50 1.77 -16.11 7.35
CA GLY A 50 0.71 -16.30 6.35
C GLY A 50 -0.56 -15.46 6.55
N GLU A 51 -0.88 -15.02 7.78
CA GLU A 51 -2.12 -14.25 8.03
C GLU A 51 -2.04 -12.84 7.45
N THR A 52 -0.87 -12.20 7.49
CA THR A 52 -0.64 -10.91 6.79
C THR A 52 -0.94 -11.06 5.29
N SER A 53 -0.43 -12.13 4.66
CA SER A 53 -0.68 -12.42 3.24
C SER A 53 -2.17 -12.59 2.96
N ARG A 54 -2.87 -13.38 3.79
CA ARG A 54 -4.32 -13.59 3.64
C ARG A 54 -5.10 -12.26 3.74
N ARG A 55 -4.76 -11.40 4.69
CA ARG A 55 -5.43 -10.11 4.86
C ARG A 55 -5.20 -9.17 3.68
N VAL A 56 -3.96 -9.13 3.17
CA VAL A 56 -3.61 -8.34 1.98
C VAL A 56 -4.38 -8.83 0.76
N GLU A 57 -4.39 -10.15 0.51
CA GLU A 57 -5.13 -10.74 -0.61
C GLU A 57 -6.64 -10.46 -0.50
N HIS A 58 -7.21 -10.52 0.71
CA HIS A 58 -8.60 -10.18 0.93
C HIS A 58 -8.92 -8.71 0.61
N GLN A 59 -8.06 -7.77 1.00
CA GLN A 59 -8.22 -6.36 0.65
C GLN A 59 -8.07 -6.11 -0.85
N ILE A 60 -7.13 -6.80 -1.51
CA ILE A 60 -6.96 -6.77 -2.96
C ILE A 60 -8.23 -7.26 -3.65
N GLU A 61 -8.78 -8.41 -3.23
CA GLU A 61 -9.98 -8.99 -3.82
C GLU A 61 -11.17 -8.03 -3.74
N ILE A 62 -11.41 -7.45 -2.56
CA ILE A 62 -12.47 -6.46 -2.34
C ILE A 62 -12.26 -5.23 -3.23
N ALA A 63 -11.06 -4.66 -3.22
CA ALA A 63 -10.76 -3.46 -4.00
C ALA A 63 -10.87 -3.69 -5.51
N ARG A 64 -10.43 -4.86 -6.01
CA ARG A 64 -10.57 -5.22 -7.43
C ARG A 64 -12.02 -5.42 -7.84
N ARG A 65 -12.80 -6.13 -7.01
CA ARG A 65 -14.21 -6.42 -7.31
C ARG A 65 -15.01 -5.15 -7.50
N ASP A 66 -14.72 -4.14 -6.70
CA ASP A 66 -15.50 -2.89 -6.65
C ASP A 66 -14.81 -1.72 -7.39
N ASP A 67 -13.74 -1.99 -8.16
CA ASP A 67 -12.88 -1.00 -8.84
C ASP A 67 -12.49 0.19 -7.93
N ALA A 68 -12.03 -0.13 -6.72
CA ALA A 68 -11.75 0.84 -5.67
C ALA A 68 -10.26 1.23 -5.59
N ILE A 69 -10.03 2.44 -5.07
CA ILE A 69 -8.73 2.88 -4.57
C ILE A 69 -8.66 2.52 -3.08
N LEU A 70 -7.54 1.98 -2.62
CA LEU A 70 -7.32 1.68 -1.21
C LEU A 70 -6.46 2.75 -0.54
N LEU A 71 -6.94 3.35 0.54
CA LEU A 71 -6.17 4.19 1.45
C LEU A 71 -5.76 3.37 2.69
N VAL A 72 -4.46 3.20 2.89
CA VAL A 72 -3.86 2.57 4.07
C VAL A 72 -3.34 3.66 5.01
N GLN A 73 -4.08 3.91 6.08
CA GLN A 73 -3.73 4.91 7.08
C GLN A 73 -2.74 4.36 8.11
N ARG A 74 -1.91 5.23 8.71
CA ARG A 74 -0.92 4.82 9.73
C ARG A 74 -0.10 3.62 9.25
N ALA A 75 0.44 3.73 8.03
CA ALA A 75 1.11 2.64 7.37
C ALA A 75 2.57 2.45 7.85
N ASP A 76 3.08 3.31 8.74
CA ASP A 76 4.43 3.25 9.31
C ASP A 76 4.85 1.83 9.77
N PRO A 77 4.01 1.07 10.50
CA PRO A 77 4.37 -0.26 10.96
C PRO A 77 4.62 -1.27 9.83
N LEU A 78 4.14 -0.98 8.61
CA LEU A 78 4.39 -1.83 7.47
C LEU A 78 5.83 -1.68 6.96
N PHE A 79 6.40 -0.48 7.06
CA PHE A 79 7.66 -0.08 6.44
C PHE A 79 8.84 -0.01 7.40
N GLY A 80 8.58 0.10 8.72
CA GLY A 80 9.63 0.08 9.73
C GLY A 80 10.37 -1.26 9.85
N PRO A 81 11.56 -1.26 10.49
CA PRO A 81 12.36 -2.45 10.72
C PRO A 81 11.61 -3.46 11.59
N ARG A 82 11.25 -4.62 11.01
CA ARG A 82 10.59 -5.69 11.77
C ARG A 82 11.64 -6.59 12.42
N VAL A 83 11.64 -6.60 13.75
CA VAL A 83 12.35 -7.63 14.52
C VAL A 83 11.41 -8.84 14.58
N PRO A 84 11.82 -10.03 14.11
CA PRO A 84 10.97 -11.22 14.17
C PRO A 84 10.75 -11.59 15.64
N GLU A 85 9.53 -11.39 16.15
CA GLU A 85 9.23 -11.69 17.55
C GLU A 85 8.99 -13.20 17.81
N ARG A 86 8.92 -14.04 16.76
CA ARG A 86 8.80 -15.50 16.90
C ARG A 86 9.50 -16.28 15.78
N LEU A 87 10.33 -17.24 16.18
CA LEU A 87 11.13 -18.16 15.37
C LEU A 87 10.31 -19.38 14.86
N ASP A 88 9.17 -19.16 14.21
CA ASP A 88 8.49 -20.24 13.48
C ASP A 88 8.50 -19.89 11.99
N GLU A 89 9.69 -20.05 11.41
CA GLU A 89 10.09 -19.57 10.08
C GLU A 89 9.77 -20.61 9.02
N SER A 90 8.54 -20.58 8.50
CA SER A 90 8.24 -21.22 7.20
C SER A 90 8.01 -20.18 6.10
N GLU A 91 7.51 -19.00 6.45
CA GLU A 91 7.31 -17.89 5.52
C GLU A 91 7.88 -16.60 6.10
N PRO A 92 8.74 -15.87 5.36
CA PRO A 92 9.20 -14.57 5.79
C PRO A 92 7.99 -13.64 5.95
N MET A 93 7.95 -12.93 7.07
CA MET A 93 6.88 -11.98 7.35
C MET A 93 6.87 -10.89 6.27
N MET A 94 5.71 -10.66 5.66
CA MET A 94 5.56 -9.73 4.53
C MET A 94 5.79 -8.28 4.98
N ASP A 95 6.81 -7.64 4.43
CA ASP A 95 7.12 -6.22 4.66
C ASP A 95 6.23 -5.29 3.81
N GLY A 96 6.27 -3.98 4.10
CA GLY A 96 5.45 -2.98 3.41
C GLY A 96 5.74 -2.90 1.90
N ARG A 97 6.98 -3.19 1.49
CA ARG A 97 7.36 -3.24 0.07
C ARG A 97 6.70 -4.40 -0.65
N SER A 98 6.71 -5.58 -0.02
CA SER A 98 6.06 -6.78 -0.54
C SER A 98 4.54 -6.59 -0.60
N ILE A 99 3.94 -5.95 0.42
CA ILE A 99 2.51 -5.60 0.42
C ILE A 99 2.18 -4.68 -0.76
N ALA A 100 2.90 -3.57 -0.91
CA ALA A 100 2.65 -2.61 -1.98
C ALA A 100 2.85 -3.22 -3.37
N ARG A 101 3.87 -4.09 -3.52
CA ARG A 101 4.11 -4.85 -4.74
C ARG A 101 2.93 -5.76 -5.08
N ARG A 102 2.29 -6.41 -4.10
CA ARG A 102 1.09 -7.23 -4.34
C ARG A 102 -0.08 -6.41 -4.84
N PHE A 103 -0.36 -5.25 -4.23
CA PHE A 103 -1.37 -4.32 -4.75
C PHE A 103 -1.08 -3.92 -6.19
N ALA A 104 0.19 -3.64 -6.49
CA ALA A 104 0.61 -3.30 -7.83
C ALA A 104 0.42 -4.45 -8.83
N GLU A 105 0.94 -5.64 -8.55
CA GLU A 105 0.78 -6.82 -9.41
C GLU A 105 -0.70 -7.16 -9.65
N ALA A 106 -1.57 -6.85 -8.68
CA ALA A 106 -3.00 -7.04 -8.77
C ALA A 106 -3.75 -5.91 -9.51
N GLY A 107 -3.07 -4.83 -9.90
CA GLY A 107 -3.66 -3.67 -10.60
C GLY A 107 -4.53 -2.78 -9.70
N VAL A 108 -4.36 -2.86 -8.37
CA VAL A 108 -5.13 -2.08 -7.40
C VAL A 108 -4.36 -0.80 -7.04
N PRO A 109 -4.92 0.40 -7.31
CA PRO A 109 -4.33 1.64 -6.85
C PRO A 109 -4.37 1.73 -5.32
N VAL A 110 -3.26 2.12 -4.71
CA VAL A 110 -3.14 2.21 -3.26
C VAL A 110 -2.42 3.50 -2.85
N VAL A 111 -2.91 4.11 -1.77
CA VAL A 111 -2.35 5.29 -1.12
C VAL A 111 -1.88 4.88 0.28
N PHE A 112 -0.59 5.01 0.58
CA PHE A 112 -0.04 4.79 1.92
C PHE A 112 0.17 6.13 2.62
N ALA A 113 -0.45 6.30 3.78
CA ALA A 113 -0.18 7.44 4.66
C ALA A 113 0.89 7.06 5.69
N LEU A 114 2.08 7.64 5.54
CA LEU A 114 3.28 7.40 6.34
C LEU A 114 3.74 8.67 7.04
N SER A 115 4.41 8.59 8.18
CA SER A 115 5.03 9.75 8.81
C SER A 115 6.11 10.38 7.91
N SER A 116 6.39 11.66 8.14
CA SER A 116 7.45 12.37 7.41
C SER A 116 8.84 11.74 7.64
N GLU A 117 9.06 11.11 8.79
CA GLU A 117 10.29 10.36 9.10
C GLU A 117 10.43 9.14 8.19
N GLU A 118 9.37 8.35 8.05
CA GLU A 118 9.35 7.18 7.17
C GLU A 118 9.44 7.56 5.69
N LEU A 119 8.85 8.70 5.30
CA LEU A 119 8.98 9.26 3.94
C LEU A 119 10.39 9.75 3.61
N ALA A 120 11.10 10.29 4.60
CA ALA A 120 12.46 10.78 4.42
C ALA A 120 13.48 9.64 4.27
N ASP A 121 13.13 8.44 4.73
CA ASP A 121 13.96 7.26 4.50
C ASP A 121 13.87 6.80 3.03
N SER A 122 14.78 7.33 2.21
CA SER A 122 14.92 6.95 0.80
C SER A 122 15.19 5.46 0.60
N ALA A 123 15.69 4.73 1.62
CA ALA A 123 15.87 3.30 1.52
C ALA A 123 14.52 2.58 1.50
N THR A 124 13.46 3.16 2.06
CA THR A 124 12.11 2.59 2.16
C THR A 124 11.45 2.41 0.79
N PHE A 125 11.73 3.29 -0.18
CA PHE A 125 11.06 3.30 -1.48
C PHE A 125 12.03 3.02 -2.64
N GLY A 126 11.76 1.94 -3.38
CA GLY A 126 12.51 1.58 -4.59
C GLY A 126 11.97 2.27 -5.85
N THR A 127 12.31 1.74 -7.03
CA THR A 127 11.70 2.16 -8.30
C THR A 127 10.23 1.74 -8.40
N GLY A 128 9.36 2.60 -8.91
CA GLY A 128 7.93 2.32 -9.13
C GLY A 128 6.97 2.96 -8.12
N TRP A 129 7.49 3.79 -7.21
CA TRP A 129 6.72 4.53 -6.22
C TRP A 129 6.57 5.99 -6.66
N THR A 130 5.40 6.57 -6.47
CA THR A 130 5.23 8.03 -6.58
C THR A 130 5.07 8.59 -5.17
N VAL A 131 6.13 9.21 -4.67
CA VAL A 131 6.09 9.92 -3.39
C VAL A 131 5.54 11.32 -3.65
N LEU A 132 4.44 11.66 -2.97
CA LEU A 132 3.84 12.99 -3.02
C LEU A 132 4.09 13.68 -1.68
N HIS A 133 4.88 14.75 -1.73
CA HIS A 133 4.95 15.70 -0.63
C HIS A 133 3.77 16.66 -0.78
N ALA A 134 2.79 16.58 0.13
CA ALA A 134 1.77 17.60 0.26
C ALA A 134 2.26 18.58 1.34
N ASP A 135 2.48 19.83 0.94
CA ASP A 135 2.78 20.95 1.84
C ASP A 135 1.57 21.29 2.74
#